data_AF-A0AB39RTP8-F1
#
_entry.id   AF-A0AB39RTP8-F1
#
_cell.length_a   1.000
_cell.length_b   1.000
_cell.length_c   1.000
_cell.angle_alpha   90.00
_cell.angle_beta   90.00
_cell.angle_gamma   90.00
#
_symmetry.space_group_name_H-M   'P 1'
#
loop_
_entity.id
_entity.type
_entity.pdbx_description
1 polymer ?
#
loop_
_entity_poly.entity_id
_entity_poly.type
_entity_poly.pdbx_seq_one_letter_code
_entity_poly.pdbx_strand_id
1 'polypeptide(L)' 'MVLLDIQLPDVSGLDLIPQIMSLSEGVCIVLVSTRDAADYGRRVADSGAAGFIPKAELSVATLTEAIGRP' A
#
# COMPACT_ATOMS: atom_id res chain seq x y z
N MET A 1 -0.59 6.18 9.74
CA MET A 1 -0.98 5.61 8.43
C MET A 1 -0.02 6.14 7.38
N VAL A 2 0.34 5.34 6.39
CA VAL A 2 1.21 5.69 5.27
C VAL A 2 0.52 5.31 3.96
N LEU A 3 0.50 6.22 2.99
CA LEU A 3 0.22 5.90 1.59
C LEU A 3 1.55 5.69 0.89
N LEU A 4 1.78 4.48 0.36
CA LEU A 4 3.06 4.07 -0.18
C LEU A 4 2.93 3.71 -1.66
N ASP A 5 3.63 4.47 -2.49
CA ASP A 5 3.71 4.16 -3.92
C ASP A 5 4.57 2.92 -4.15
N ILE A 6 4.09 1.97 -4.96
CA ILE A 6 4.87 0.78 -5.32
C ILE A 6 6.01 1.15 -6.28
N GLN A 7 5.79 2.13 -7.16
CA GLN A 7 6.74 2.52 -8.21
C GLN A 7 7.52 3.76 -7.79
N LEU A 8 8.53 3.58 -6.94
CA LEU A 8 9.52 4.62 -6.66
C LEU A 8 10.68 4.51 -7.67
N PRO A 9 11.43 5.59 -7.94
CA PRO A 9 12.50 5.59 -8.94
C PRO A 9 13.63 4.59 -8.61
N ASP A 10 13.95 4.40 -7.33
CA ASP A 10 15.13 3.61 -6.93
C ASP A 10 14.77 2.23 -6.38
N VAL A 11 13.63 2.09 -5.69
CA VAL A 11 13.23 0.88 -4.97
C VAL A 11 11.75 0.60 -5.15
N SER A 12 11.30 -0.64 -4.94
CA SER A 12 9.86 -0.86 -4.86
C SER A 12 9.35 -0.44 -3.48
N GLY A 13 8.20 0.24 -3.44
CA GLY A 13 7.52 0.51 -2.17
C GLY A 13 7.22 -0.78 -1.38
N LEU A 14 7.01 -1.90 -2.06
CA LEU A 14 6.82 -3.21 -1.42
C LEU A 14 8.03 -3.63 -0.57
N ASP A 15 9.24 -3.30 -1.02
CA ASP A 15 10.49 -3.69 -0.34
C ASP A 15 10.76 -2.80 0.89
N LEU A 16 10.10 -1.64 0.98
CA LEU A 16 10.20 -0.72 2.11
C LEU A 16 9.26 -1.07 3.27
N ILE A 17 8.25 -1.93 3.05
CA ILE A 17 7.23 -2.23 4.06
C ILE A 17 7.84 -2.77 5.36
N PRO A 18 8.75 -3.76 5.37
CA PRO A 18 9.34 -4.26 6.61
C PRO A 18 10.09 -3.17 7.39
N GLN A 19 10.76 -2.26 6.67
CA GLN A 19 11.47 -1.14 7.28
C GLN A 19 10.49 -0.17 7.92
N ILE A 20 9.42 0.22 7.22
CA ILE A 20 8.39 1.12 7.74
C ILE A 20 7.71 0.53 8.98
N MET A 21 7.35 -0.76 8.94
CA MET A 21 6.75 -1.47 10.07
C MET A 21 7.68 -1.54 11.29
N SER A 22 9.01 -1.64 11.07
CA SER A 22 9.99 -1.64 12.16
C SER A 22 10.14 -0.27 12.85
N LEU A 23 9.83 0.82 12.16
CA LEU A 23 9.91 2.19 12.69
C LEU A 23 8.69 2.56 13.54
N SER A 24 7.53 1.95 13.25
CA SER A 24 6.29 2.18 13.97
C SER A 24 5.44 0.91 13.99
N GLU A 25 5.39 0.27 15.15
CA GLU A 25 4.51 -0.87 15.37
C GLU A 25 3.04 -0.46 15.13
N GLY A 26 2.28 -1.32 14.43
CA GLY A 26 0.87 -1.07 14.11
C GLY A 26 0.61 0.00 13.04
N VAL A 27 1.63 0.47 12.31
CA VAL A 27 1.42 1.41 11.20
C VAL A 27 0.54 0.78 10.10
N CYS A 28 -0.60 1.41 9.81
CA CYS A 28 -1.42 1.05 8.65
C CYS A 28 -0.79 1.58 7.36
N ILE A 29 -0.43 0.68 6.44
CA ILE A 29 0.17 0.99 5.15
C ILE A 29 -0.83 0.68 4.05
N VAL A 30 -1.16 1.65 3.20
CA VAL A 30 -2.00 1.45 2.01
C VAL A 30 -1.13 1.67 0.78
N LEU A 31 -1.07 0.66 -0.09
CA LEU A 31 -0.30 0.71 -1.33
C LEU A 31 -1.06 1.48 -2.40
N VAL A 32 -0.34 2.30 -3.17
CA VAL A 32 -0.89 2.98 -4.35
C VAL A 32 -0.03 2.72 -5.57
N SER A 33 -0.65 2.54 -6.74
CA SER A 33 0.07 2.40 -8.00
C SER A 33 -0.77 2.78 -9.21
N THR A 34 -0.13 3.13 -10.33
CA THR A 34 -0.81 3.29 -11.62
C THR A 34 -1.13 1.95 -12.29
N ARG A 35 -0.49 0.86 -11.85
CA ARG A 35 -0.75 -0.52 -12.29
C ARG A 35 -1.79 -1.18 -11.39
N ASP A 36 -2.39 -2.26 -11.86
CA ASP A 36 -3.35 -3.02 -11.06
C ASP A 36 -2.65 -3.92 -10.05
N ALA A 37 -3.34 -4.27 -8.95
CA ALA A 37 -2.81 -5.20 -7.96
C ALA A 37 -2.40 -6.55 -8.58
N ALA A 38 -3.13 -7.00 -9.61
CA ALA A 38 -2.87 -8.23 -10.34
C ALA A 38 -1.49 -8.23 -11.04
N ASP A 39 -0.99 -7.06 -11.46
CA ASP A 39 0.33 -6.92 -12.09
C ASP A 39 1.48 -7.22 -11.12
N TYR A 40 1.21 -7.16 -9.81
CA TYR A 40 2.16 -7.47 -8.75
C TYR A 40 2.02 -8.90 -8.22
N GLY A 41 1.07 -9.66 -8.75
CA GLY A 41 0.76 -11.02 -8.35
C GLY A 41 0.50 -11.12 -6.84
N ARG A 42 1.14 -12.08 -6.20
CA ARG A 42 0.98 -12.31 -4.75
C ARG A 42 1.69 -11.29 -3.87
N ARG A 43 2.61 -10.48 -4.40
CA ARG A 43 3.45 -9.59 -3.56
C ARG A 43 2.63 -8.59 -2.77
N VAL A 44 1.55 -8.05 -3.34
CA VAL A 44 0.65 -7.13 -2.62
C VAL A 44 -0.04 -7.85 -1.46
N ALA A 45 -0.59 -9.04 -1.70
CA ALA A 45 -1.27 -9.83 -0.66
C ALA A 45 -0.31 -10.31 0.44
N ASP A 46 0.91 -10.70 0.07
CA ASP A 46 1.92 -11.20 1.00
C ASP A 46 2.70 -10.05 1.70
N SER A 47 2.44 -8.78 1.34
CA SER A 47 3.22 -7.63 1.84
C SER A 47 2.92 -7.21 3.28
N GLY A 48 1.75 -7.58 3.81
CA GLY A 48 1.26 -7.06 5.09
C GLY A 48 0.70 -5.63 5.04
N ALA A 49 0.59 -5.03 3.85
CA ALA A 49 -0.17 -3.79 3.68
C ALA A 49 -1.65 -4.00 4.02
N ALA A 50 -2.30 -2.96 4.53
CA ALA A 50 -3.72 -2.95 4.87
C ALA A 50 -4.63 -2.98 3.63
N GLY A 51 -4.13 -2.47 2.49
CA GLY A 51 -4.88 -2.47 1.25
C GLY A 51 -4.08 -1.94 0.07
N PHE A 52 -4.71 -1.97 -1.09
CA PHE A 52 -4.18 -1.46 -2.35
C PHE A 52 -5.25 -0.59 -3.02
N ILE A 53 -4.85 0.58 -3.50
CA ILE A 53 -5.72 1.51 -4.23
C ILE A 53 -5.03 1.92 -5.54
N PRO A 54 -5.62 1.64 -6.72
CA PRO A 54 -5.14 2.22 -7.97
C PRO A 54 -5.10 3.75 -7.84
N LYS A 55 -4.02 4.40 -8.26
CA LYS A 55 -3.84 5.85 -8.12
C LYS A 55 -4.94 6.65 -8.80
N ALA A 56 -5.50 6.12 -9.89
CA ALA A 56 -6.64 6.73 -10.59
C ALA A 56 -7.93 6.72 -9.74
N GLU A 57 -8.03 5.80 -8.78
CA GLU A 57 -9.17 5.60 -7.88
C GLU A 57 -8.90 6.15 -6.47
N LEU A 58 -7.75 6.78 -6.25
CA LEU A 58 -7.39 7.33 -4.95
C LEU A 58 -8.34 8.46 -4.58
N SER A 59 -9.17 8.20 -3.58
CA SER A 59 -10.17 9.13 -3.05
C SER A 59 -10.32 8.94 -1.55
N VAL A 60 -11.04 9.84 -0.89
CA VAL A 60 -11.37 9.68 0.54
C VAL A 60 -12.20 8.41 0.78
N ALA A 61 -13.12 8.09 -0.13
CA ALA A 61 -13.99 6.92 -0.01
C ALA A 61 -13.18 5.62 -0.07
N THR A 62 -12.40 5.43 -1.15
CA THR A 62 -11.56 4.23 -1.33
C THR A 62 -10.47 4.11 -0.27
N LEU A 63 -9.94 5.24 0.23
CA LEU A 63 -9.01 5.23 1.36
C LEU A 63 -9.68 4.75 2.65
N THR A 64 -10.90 5.21 2.93
CA THR A 64 -11.65 4.82 4.14
C THR A 64 -11.97 3.33 4.13
N GLU A 65 -12.37 2.80 2.97
CA GLU A 65 -12.59 1.37 2.76
C GLU A 65 -11.30 0.56 3.00
N ALA A 66 -10.17 1.00 2.45
CA ALA A 66 -8.89 0.30 2.57
C ALA A 66 -8.33 0.26 4.00
N ILE A 67 -8.65 1.23 4.85
CA ILE A 67 -8.17 1.28 6.25
C ILE A 67 -9.12 0.63 7.27
N GLY A 68 -10.29 0.14 6.83
CA GLY A 68 -11.20 -0.64 7.67
C GLY A 68 -11.75 0.10 8.90
N ARG A 69 -12.04 1.41 8.81
CA ARG A 69 -12.79 2.09 9.89
C ARG A 69 -14.30 1.86 9.70
N PRO A 70 -15.06 1.51 10.75
CA PRO A 70 -16.51 1.61 10.73
C PRO A 70 -16.98 3.07 10.60
#